data_AF-A0A7X1KR43-F1
#
_entry.id   AF-A0A7X1KR43-F1
#
_cell.length_a   1.000
_cell.length_b   1.000
_cell.length_c   1.000
_cell.angle_alpha   90.00
_cell.angle_beta   90.00
_cell.angle_gamma   90.00
#
_symmetry.space_group_name_H-M   'P 1'
#
loop_
_entity.id
_entity.type
_entity.pdbx_description
1 polymer ?
#
loop_
_entity_poly.entity_id
_entity_poly.type
_entity_poly.pdbx_seq_one_letter_code
_entity_poly.pdbx_strand_id
1 'polypeptide(L)'
;MTGSRYPSLRLAHRPLVLAGVAATLTLLGGCAGSAGFKSATAAPTRAAPIGDRAVAKAEQAVQRAPQDPAARAMLAQTYLAAGRFQSAATTFDDAMALGDNSGRTALGLALAKIGLGRQREAVALLDDWRSEIPAADLGLALALAGETARGVAILSDAVRGGESTPKLRQNLAYAYALDGRWSEARLMAAQDLPAAELDQRLAVWMLSALPDRARERVAGLIGAPVRSDPGQPAMLALKADVAGEQLAAQTPAPVQPASPVEVAAAVAEPVQPAAPAELPALAAAEPVAAPVPAAPPVLEQNIAAQIARPATAAPAVAKPLARPSVASAFAPVVTRSTRVTAEPAVPANAPTRLAAAGAGTHLVQLGAFSSQQGARRAWGIFVRRTPGLASYRMTVTTASVRGKTVWRVAAAGLNGAGAAGGLCAQVKARGGACFAYAVLPRPAVQPGLPGRDASGPQRARR
;
A
#
# COMPACT_ATOMS: atom_id res chain seq x y z
N MET A 1 -76.39 -48.99 -22.37
CA MET A 1 -77.00 -48.24 -21.25
C MET A 1 -76.30 -48.71 -19.98
N THR A 2 -75.73 -47.92 -19.09
CA THR A 2 -75.44 -46.47 -18.94
C THR A 2 -74.10 -46.41 -18.18
N GLY A 3 -73.17 -45.48 -18.36
CA GLY A 3 -73.31 -44.08 -18.74
C GLY A 3 -72.95 -43.20 -17.55
N SER A 4 -71.66 -42.95 -17.30
CA SER A 4 -71.20 -41.88 -16.42
C SER A 4 -69.88 -41.28 -16.94
N ARG A 5 -69.84 -39.95 -17.05
CA ARG A 5 -68.69 -39.15 -17.50
C ARG A 5 -68.00 -38.55 -16.26
N TYR A 6 -66.76 -38.05 -16.40
CA TYR A 6 -66.08 -36.92 -15.70
C TYR A 6 -64.55 -37.17 -15.74
N PRO A 7 -63.68 -36.13 -15.64
CA PRO A 7 -63.24 -35.45 -16.86
C PRO A 7 -61.72 -35.46 -17.09
N SER A 8 -61.30 -35.32 -18.36
CA SER A 8 -59.89 -35.22 -18.74
C SER A 8 -59.27 -33.87 -18.32
N LEU A 9 -58.56 -33.85 -17.19
CA LEU A 9 -57.72 -32.71 -16.79
C LEU A 9 -56.50 -32.58 -17.70
N ARG A 10 -56.57 -31.67 -18.68
CA ARG A 10 -55.40 -31.21 -19.45
C ARG A 10 -54.53 -30.32 -18.55
N LEU A 11 -53.41 -30.83 -18.03
CA LEU A 11 -52.39 -29.95 -17.46
C LEU A 11 -51.69 -29.17 -18.59
N ALA A 12 -51.87 -27.85 -18.59
CA ALA A 12 -51.08 -26.95 -19.42
C ALA A 12 -49.64 -26.84 -18.87
N HIS A 13 -48.64 -27.11 -19.71
CA HIS A 13 -47.23 -26.88 -19.38
C HIS A 13 -46.72 -25.56 -19.98
N ARG A 14 -46.84 -24.48 -19.21
CA ARG A 14 -46.04 -23.23 -19.29
C ARG A 14 -46.03 -22.57 -17.89
N PRO A 15 -45.06 -21.68 -17.57
CA PRO A 15 -43.70 -22.05 -17.23
C PRO A 15 -43.32 -21.53 -15.83
N LEU A 16 -42.41 -22.19 -15.11
CA LEU A 16 -41.93 -21.68 -13.81
C LEU A 16 -40.41 -21.48 -13.81
N VAL A 17 -40.02 -20.25 -14.16
CA VAL A 17 -38.66 -19.74 -13.99
C VAL A 17 -38.41 -19.57 -12.49
N LEU A 18 -37.84 -20.59 -11.87
CA LEU A 18 -37.40 -20.53 -10.48
C LEU A 18 -36.02 -19.85 -10.42
N ALA A 19 -36.03 -18.53 -10.27
CA ALA A 19 -34.85 -17.74 -9.97
C ALA A 19 -34.35 -18.08 -8.56
N GLY A 20 -33.46 -19.08 -8.46
CA GLY A 20 -32.82 -19.50 -7.22
C GLY A 20 -31.83 -18.48 -6.68
N VAL A 21 -32.31 -17.42 -6.04
CA VAL A 21 -31.46 -16.49 -5.29
C VAL A 21 -31.05 -17.15 -3.97
N ALA A 22 -29.94 -17.88 -4.00
CA ALA A 22 -29.29 -18.41 -2.81
C ALA A 22 -28.58 -17.27 -2.03
N ALA A 23 -29.36 -16.52 -1.26
CA ALA A 23 -28.85 -15.48 -0.37
C ALA A 23 -28.16 -16.11 0.86
N THR A 24 -26.86 -16.41 0.74
CA THR A 24 -26.03 -16.90 1.85
C THR A 24 -25.72 -15.77 2.82
N LEU A 25 -26.52 -15.67 3.89
CA LEU A 25 -26.39 -14.66 4.95
C LEU A 25 -25.25 -15.00 5.92
N THR A 26 -23.99 -14.78 5.53
CA THR A 26 -22.83 -14.99 6.41
C THR A 26 -22.54 -13.76 7.27
N LEU A 27 -23.14 -13.72 8.47
CA LEU A 27 -22.82 -12.73 9.50
C LEU A 27 -21.60 -13.16 10.34
N LEU A 28 -20.63 -12.25 10.45
CA LEU A 28 -19.70 -12.10 11.59
C LEU A 28 -18.79 -13.29 11.93
N GLY A 29 -17.91 -13.66 10.99
CA GLY A 29 -16.62 -14.31 11.27
C GLY A 29 -15.46 -13.33 10.99
N GLY A 30 -14.43 -13.31 11.84
CA GLY A 30 -13.38 -12.29 11.80
C GLY A 30 -12.57 -12.26 10.50
N CYS A 31 -12.85 -11.29 9.63
CA CYS A 31 -11.95 -10.94 8.53
C CYS A 31 -10.71 -10.25 9.10
N ALA A 32 -9.69 -11.04 9.45
CA ALA A 32 -8.31 -10.59 9.39
C ALA A 32 -8.00 -10.27 7.92
N GLY A 33 -8.34 -9.05 7.50
CA GLY A 33 -8.21 -8.59 6.12
C GLY A 33 -6.75 -8.55 5.70
N SER A 34 -6.28 -9.63 5.09
CA SER A 34 -4.88 -9.78 4.67
C SER A 34 -4.50 -8.70 3.67
N ALA A 35 -3.53 -7.85 4.01
CA ALA A 35 -2.87 -6.93 3.07
C ALA A 35 -1.94 -7.66 2.05
N GLY A 36 -2.30 -8.89 1.67
CA GLY A 36 -1.63 -9.67 0.64
C GLY A 36 -2.43 -9.60 -0.67
N PHE A 37 -1.74 -9.82 -1.78
CA PHE A 37 -2.42 -9.90 -3.07
C PHE A 37 -3.46 -11.03 -3.07
N LYS A 38 -4.66 -10.74 -3.59
CA LYS A 38 -5.49 -11.79 -4.15
C LYS A 38 -4.70 -12.35 -5.34
N SER A 39 -4.80 -13.66 -5.59
CA SER A 39 -4.08 -14.31 -6.69
C SER A 39 -4.28 -13.53 -8.00
N ALA A 40 -3.27 -13.43 -8.87
CA ALA A 40 -3.42 -12.80 -10.19
C ALA A 40 -4.47 -13.51 -11.08
N THR A 41 -4.93 -14.70 -10.68
CA THR A 41 -6.10 -15.41 -11.24
C THR A 41 -7.45 -14.80 -10.85
N ALA A 42 -7.50 -13.89 -9.87
CA ALA A 42 -8.69 -13.10 -9.62
C ALA A 42 -9.02 -12.37 -10.92
N ALA A 43 -10.11 -12.79 -11.58
CA ALA A 43 -10.77 -11.91 -12.53
C ALA A 43 -11.09 -10.59 -11.81
N PRO A 44 -11.42 -9.49 -12.51
CA PRO A 44 -12.08 -8.35 -11.90
C PRO A 44 -13.53 -8.70 -11.51
N THR A 45 -13.73 -9.80 -10.77
CA THR A 45 -14.90 -9.97 -9.94
C THR A 45 -14.94 -8.79 -9.00
N ARG A 46 -15.99 -7.98 -9.15
CA ARG A 46 -16.40 -6.98 -8.17
C ARG A 46 -16.75 -7.71 -6.87
N ALA A 47 -15.73 -8.08 -6.11
CA ALA A 47 -15.87 -8.21 -4.67
C ALA A 47 -16.54 -6.92 -4.20
N ALA A 48 -17.63 -7.02 -3.42
CA ALA A 48 -18.30 -5.84 -2.92
C ALA A 48 -17.24 -4.96 -2.23
N PRO A 49 -17.02 -3.71 -2.70
CA PRO A 49 -15.96 -2.88 -2.16
C PRO A 49 -16.19 -2.72 -0.66
N ILE A 50 -15.12 -2.59 0.12
CA ILE A 50 -15.26 -2.32 1.55
C ILE A 50 -16.03 -1.01 1.68
N GLY A 51 -17.31 -1.13 2.06
CA GLY A 51 -18.25 -0.02 2.04
C GLY A 51 -17.89 1.02 3.08
N ASP A 52 -18.35 2.26 2.87
CA ASP A 52 -17.97 3.40 3.72
C ASP A 52 -18.33 3.19 5.21
N ARG A 53 -19.28 2.30 5.53
CA ARG A 53 -19.59 1.85 6.90
C ARG A 53 -18.40 1.17 7.61
N ALA A 54 -17.64 0.34 6.90
CA ALA A 54 -16.48 -0.35 7.47
C ALA A 54 -15.31 0.61 7.66
N VAL A 55 -15.13 1.55 6.73
CA VAL A 55 -14.20 2.68 6.86
C VAL A 55 -14.57 3.49 8.12
N ALA A 56 -15.81 3.94 8.25
CA ALA A 56 -16.27 4.71 9.42
C ALA A 56 -16.09 3.95 10.74
N LYS A 57 -16.30 2.63 10.77
CA LYS A 57 -16.05 1.81 11.97
C LYS A 57 -14.56 1.75 12.34
N ALA A 58 -13.67 1.65 11.36
CA ALA A 58 -12.23 1.65 11.58
C ALA A 58 -11.72 3.06 11.97
N GLU A 59 -12.26 4.12 11.37
CA GLU A 59 -12.00 5.51 11.74
C GLU A 59 -12.40 5.74 13.21
N GLN A 60 -13.60 5.31 13.62
CA GLN A 60 -14.05 5.39 15.02
C GLN A 60 -13.19 4.56 15.99
N ALA A 61 -12.59 3.45 15.54
CA ALA A 61 -11.65 2.69 16.37
C ALA A 61 -10.38 3.50 16.68
N VAL A 62 -9.81 4.18 15.67
CA VAL A 62 -8.66 5.07 15.87
C VAL A 62 -9.04 6.33 16.66
N GLN A 63 -10.25 6.86 16.55
CA GLN A 63 -10.71 7.95 17.42
C GLN A 63 -10.71 7.55 18.91
N ARG A 64 -11.08 6.30 19.22
CA ARG A 64 -11.08 5.77 20.60
C ARG A 64 -9.68 5.42 21.12
N ALA A 65 -8.75 5.08 20.23
CA ALA A 65 -7.35 4.77 20.57
C ALA A 65 -6.35 5.43 19.59
N PRO A 66 -6.12 6.77 19.66
CA PRO A 66 -5.37 7.49 18.63
C PRO A 66 -3.89 7.12 18.50
N GLN A 67 -3.32 6.50 19.54
CA GLN A 67 -1.92 6.07 19.64
C GLN A 67 -1.75 4.55 19.47
N ASP A 68 -2.82 3.79 19.20
CA ASP A 68 -2.71 2.34 18.99
C ASP A 68 -2.14 2.04 17.58
N PRO A 69 -0.93 1.46 17.48
CA PRO A 69 -0.30 1.14 16.21
C PRO A 69 -1.10 0.09 15.40
N ALA A 70 -1.71 -0.90 16.07
CA ALA A 70 -2.46 -1.97 15.42
C ALA A 70 -3.82 -1.49 14.91
N ALA A 71 -4.51 -0.64 15.67
CA ALA A 71 -5.77 -0.01 15.22
C ALA A 71 -5.54 0.86 13.97
N ARG A 72 -4.44 1.65 13.93
CA ARG A 72 -4.08 2.42 12.74
C ARG A 72 -3.67 1.53 11.56
N ALA A 73 -2.91 0.46 11.78
CA ALA A 73 -2.59 -0.50 10.73
C ALA A 73 -3.87 -1.13 10.13
N MET A 74 -4.87 -1.45 10.95
CA MET A 74 -6.17 -1.96 10.50
C MET A 74 -6.97 -0.90 9.71
N LEU A 75 -6.98 0.35 10.16
CA LEU A 75 -7.59 1.46 9.40
C LEU A 75 -6.90 1.66 8.04
N ALA A 76 -5.58 1.61 7.99
CA ALA A 76 -4.81 1.75 6.75
C ALA A 76 -5.13 0.62 5.74
N GLN A 77 -5.25 -0.63 6.21
CA GLN A 77 -5.72 -1.77 5.43
C GLN A 77 -7.16 -1.57 4.92
N THR A 78 -8.03 -1.02 5.77
CA THR A 78 -9.43 -0.70 5.42
C THR A 78 -9.50 0.38 4.34
N TYR A 79 -8.69 1.43 4.42
CA TYR A 79 -8.57 2.45 3.38
C TYR A 79 -8.04 1.87 2.05
N LEU A 80 -7.00 1.02 2.11
CA LEU A 80 -6.41 0.41 0.91
C LEU A 80 -7.45 -0.45 0.17
N ALA A 81 -8.19 -1.30 0.88
CA ALA A 81 -9.26 -2.11 0.32
C ALA A 81 -10.51 -1.31 -0.09
N ALA A 82 -10.71 -0.11 0.46
CA ALA A 82 -11.71 0.86 0.01
C ALA A 82 -11.25 1.73 -1.17
N GLY A 83 -10.03 1.54 -1.70
CA GLY A 83 -9.47 2.31 -2.82
C GLY A 83 -8.90 3.69 -2.44
N ARG A 84 -8.81 3.99 -1.14
CA ARG A 84 -8.28 5.26 -0.60
C ARG A 84 -6.77 5.17 -0.38
N PHE A 85 -6.01 5.18 -1.47
CA PHE A 85 -4.56 4.98 -1.47
C PHE A 85 -3.76 6.06 -0.71
N GLN A 86 -4.19 7.33 -0.72
CA GLN A 86 -3.53 8.42 -0.01
C GLN A 86 -3.79 8.32 1.50
N SER A 87 -5.05 8.08 1.88
CA SER A 87 -5.45 7.81 3.26
C SER A 87 -4.75 6.58 3.82
N ALA A 88 -4.63 5.51 3.03
CA ALA A 88 -3.90 4.30 3.39
C ALA A 88 -2.41 4.58 3.62
N ALA A 89 -1.74 5.26 2.68
CA ALA A 89 -0.31 5.58 2.80
C ALA A 89 0.00 6.38 4.07
N THR A 90 -0.73 7.47 4.34
CA THR A 90 -0.57 8.26 5.57
C THR A 90 -0.80 7.42 6.81
N THR A 91 -1.86 6.62 6.85
CA THR A 91 -2.23 5.85 8.06
C THR A 91 -1.28 4.67 8.31
N PHE A 92 -0.70 4.08 7.26
CA PHE A 92 0.38 3.11 7.41
C PHE A 92 1.68 3.76 7.91
N ASP A 93 2.06 4.93 7.35
CA ASP A 93 3.23 5.68 7.85
C ASP A 93 3.03 6.13 9.31
N ASP A 94 1.79 6.40 9.77
CA ASP A 94 1.45 6.62 11.19
C ASP A 94 1.62 5.34 12.03
N ALA A 95 1.05 4.21 11.57
CA ALA A 95 1.12 2.93 12.28
C ALA A 95 2.58 2.48 12.51
N MET A 96 3.42 2.59 11.47
CA MET A 96 4.85 2.32 11.56
C MET A 96 5.60 3.32 12.45
N ALA A 97 5.13 4.57 12.55
CA ALA A 97 5.70 5.57 13.48
C ALA A 97 5.45 5.20 14.95
N LEU A 98 4.30 4.61 15.23
CA LEU A 98 3.86 4.16 16.57
C LEU A 98 4.36 2.77 16.95
N GLY A 99 4.93 2.03 16.00
CA GLY A 99 5.62 0.78 16.28
C GLY A 99 5.13 -0.45 15.52
N ASP A 100 4.10 -0.35 14.65
CA ASP A 100 3.62 -1.47 13.82
C ASP A 100 4.62 -1.79 12.70
N ASN A 101 5.73 -2.41 13.09
CA ASN A 101 6.90 -2.64 12.27
C ASN A 101 6.89 -4.09 11.76
N SER A 102 5.91 -4.42 10.91
CA SER A 102 5.74 -5.75 10.30
C SER A 102 5.86 -5.73 8.77
N GLY A 103 6.29 -6.86 8.18
CA GLY A 103 6.36 -7.02 6.73
C GLY A 103 4.99 -6.83 6.03
N ARG A 104 3.89 -7.19 6.70
CA ARG A 104 2.52 -6.93 6.21
C ARG A 104 2.21 -5.44 6.09
N THR A 105 2.65 -4.66 7.07
CA THR A 105 2.45 -3.21 7.15
C THR A 105 3.29 -2.50 6.08
N ALA A 106 4.56 -2.93 5.93
CA ALA A 106 5.45 -2.45 4.89
C ALA A 106 4.94 -2.78 3.48
N LEU A 107 4.43 -4.00 3.26
CA LEU A 107 3.79 -4.39 1.99
C LEU A 107 2.55 -3.53 1.70
N GLY A 108 1.64 -3.37 2.66
CA GLY A 108 0.45 -2.52 2.52
C GLY A 108 0.78 -1.06 2.17
N LEU A 109 1.81 -0.49 2.82
CA LEU A 109 2.32 0.85 2.51
C LEU A 109 2.97 0.91 1.11
N ALA A 110 3.73 -0.11 0.71
CA ALA A 110 4.31 -0.17 -0.63
C ALA A 110 3.22 -0.19 -1.71
N LEU A 111 2.17 -0.99 -1.54
CA LEU A 111 1.01 -1.02 -2.45
C LEU A 111 0.27 0.32 -2.49
N ALA A 112 0.10 0.98 -1.34
CA ALA A 112 -0.46 2.32 -1.27
C ALA A 112 0.38 3.32 -2.08
N LYS A 113 1.72 3.28 -1.95
CA LYS A 113 2.64 4.14 -2.71
C LYS A 113 2.67 3.83 -4.21
N ILE A 114 2.59 2.57 -4.63
CA ILE A 114 2.50 2.21 -6.05
C ILE A 114 1.20 2.76 -6.67
N GLY A 115 0.06 2.61 -5.98
CA GLY A 115 -1.23 3.17 -6.42
C GLY A 115 -1.32 4.71 -6.42
N LEU A 116 -0.30 5.38 -5.88
CA LEU A 116 -0.13 6.84 -5.88
C LEU A 116 0.91 7.34 -6.91
N GLY A 117 1.57 6.46 -7.68
CA GLY A 117 2.66 6.88 -8.57
C GLY A 117 3.96 7.21 -7.82
N ARG A 118 4.18 6.64 -6.63
CA ARG A 118 5.37 6.85 -5.79
C ARG A 118 6.32 5.63 -5.83
N GLN A 119 6.61 5.14 -7.05
CA GLN A 119 7.36 3.89 -7.29
C GLN A 119 8.71 3.85 -6.56
N ARG A 120 9.53 4.91 -6.68
CA ARG A 120 10.86 4.97 -6.06
C ARG A 120 10.82 4.78 -4.53
N GLU A 121 9.80 5.32 -3.87
CA GLU A 121 9.61 5.13 -2.43
C GLU A 121 9.08 3.74 -2.07
N ALA A 122 8.24 3.15 -2.92
CA ALA A 122 7.78 1.78 -2.75
C ALA A 122 8.94 0.77 -2.88
N VAL A 123 9.80 0.92 -3.88
CA VAL A 123 11.00 0.07 -4.06
C VAL A 123 11.93 0.18 -2.86
N ALA A 124 12.26 1.39 -2.40
CA ALA A 124 13.11 1.59 -1.22
C ALA A 124 12.53 0.93 0.04
N LEU A 125 11.21 1.01 0.23
CA LEU A 125 10.52 0.34 1.33
C LEU A 125 10.55 -1.19 1.20
N LEU A 126 10.33 -1.73 0.00
CA LEU A 126 10.41 -3.18 -0.24
C LEU A 126 11.82 -3.70 -0.01
N ASP A 127 12.85 -2.96 -0.39
CA ASP A 127 14.26 -3.31 -0.17
C ASP A 127 14.64 -3.30 1.33
N ASP A 128 14.15 -2.32 2.11
CA ASP A 128 14.34 -2.26 3.57
C ASP A 128 13.68 -3.43 4.33
N TRP A 129 12.60 -3.99 3.76
CA TRP A 129 11.74 -5.02 4.38
C TRP A 129 11.81 -6.39 3.71
N ARG A 130 12.69 -6.58 2.71
CA ARG A 130 12.83 -7.79 1.89
C ARG A 130 13.04 -9.13 2.63
N SER A 131 13.39 -9.09 3.92
CA SER A 131 13.58 -10.27 4.77
C SER A 131 12.33 -10.63 5.59
N GLU A 132 11.37 -9.71 5.70
CA GLU A 132 10.15 -9.85 6.49
C GLU A 132 8.90 -10.04 5.59
N ILE A 133 9.04 -9.79 4.28
CA ILE A 133 7.98 -9.95 3.27
C ILE A 133 8.20 -11.28 2.54
N PRO A 134 7.19 -12.17 2.44
CA PRO A 134 7.29 -13.42 1.69
C PRO A 134 7.70 -13.20 0.23
N ALA A 135 8.57 -14.07 -0.32
CA ALA A 135 9.12 -13.91 -1.67
C ALA A 135 8.02 -13.76 -2.75
N ALA A 136 6.92 -14.52 -2.62
CA ALA A 136 5.76 -14.48 -3.51
C ALA A 136 5.03 -13.11 -3.55
N ASP A 137 5.07 -12.36 -2.45
CA ASP A 137 4.49 -11.02 -2.37
C ASP A 137 5.57 -9.94 -2.66
N LEU A 138 6.81 -10.12 -2.20
CA LEU A 138 7.92 -9.19 -2.48
C LEU A 138 8.17 -9.04 -3.99
N GLY A 139 8.30 -10.16 -4.71
CA GLY A 139 8.59 -10.14 -6.14
C GLY A 139 7.45 -9.53 -6.97
N LEU A 140 6.19 -9.79 -6.61
CA LEU A 140 5.05 -9.15 -7.27
C LEU A 140 4.96 -7.66 -6.94
N ALA A 141 5.22 -7.26 -5.70
CA ALA A 141 5.26 -5.84 -5.32
C ALA A 141 6.34 -5.05 -6.06
N LEU A 142 7.53 -5.64 -6.26
CA LEU A 142 8.60 -5.05 -7.07
C LEU A 142 8.20 -4.92 -8.54
N ALA A 143 7.60 -5.95 -9.14
CA ALA A 143 7.12 -5.86 -10.52
C ALA A 143 6.05 -4.78 -10.72
N LEU A 144 5.11 -4.64 -9.77
CA LEU A 144 4.10 -3.58 -9.78
C LEU A 144 4.70 -2.18 -9.61
N ALA A 145 5.83 -2.07 -8.88
CA ALA A 145 6.59 -0.83 -8.71
C ALA A 145 7.47 -0.46 -9.92
N GLY A 146 7.49 -1.28 -10.99
CA GLY A 146 8.29 -1.06 -12.19
C GLY A 146 9.66 -1.75 -12.19
N GLU A 147 10.02 -2.46 -11.11
CA GLU A 147 11.22 -3.30 -11.01
C GLU A 147 10.90 -4.72 -11.53
N THR A 148 10.37 -4.80 -12.77
CA THR A 148 9.77 -6.01 -13.35
C THR A 148 10.74 -7.17 -13.43
N ALA A 149 11.94 -6.96 -13.98
CA ALA A 149 12.98 -7.98 -14.06
C ALA A 149 13.43 -8.51 -12.67
N ARG A 150 13.52 -7.64 -11.66
CA ARG A 150 13.84 -8.03 -10.28
C ARG A 150 12.70 -8.86 -9.66
N GLY A 151 11.46 -8.44 -9.91
CA GLY A 151 10.27 -9.17 -9.48
C GLY A 151 10.18 -10.57 -10.09
N VAL A 152 10.39 -10.67 -11.41
CA VAL A 152 10.48 -11.94 -12.15
C VAL A 152 11.57 -12.85 -11.60
N ALA A 153 12.76 -12.32 -11.29
CA ALA A 153 13.85 -13.11 -10.71
C ALA A 153 13.46 -13.74 -9.37
N ILE A 154 12.97 -12.93 -8.42
CA ILE A 154 12.55 -13.38 -7.07
C ILE A 154 11.43 -14.44 -7.15
N LEU A 155 10.43 -14.22 -8.00
CA LEU A 155 9.32 -15.17 -8.17
C LEU A 155 9.79 -16.46 -8.86
N SER A 156 10.72 -16.38 -9.81
CA SER A 156 11.32 -17.54 -10.47
C SER A 156 12.17 -18.38 -9.51
N ASP A 157 12.94 -17.73 -8.64
CA ASP A 157 13.73 -18.40 -7.60
C ASP A 157 12.83 -19.10 -6.57
N ALA A 158 11.72 -18.48 -6.15
CA ALA A 158 10.75 -19.12 -5.27
C ALA A 158 10.11 -20.37 -5.89
N VAL A 159 9.71 -20.31 -7.17
CA VAL A 159 9.20 -21.49 -7.90
C VAL A 159 10.26 -22.59 -8.02
N ARG A 160 11.52 -22.23 -8.34
CA ARG A 160 12.64 -23.19 -8.40
C ARG A 160 13.01 -23.78 -7.03
N GLY A 161 12.83 -23.03 -5.96
CA GLY A 161 13.06 -23.45 -4.57
C GLY A 161 12.01 -24.43 -4.02
N GLY A 162 10.99 -24.78 -4.81
CA GLY A 162 9.95 -25.74 -4.44
C GLY A 162 8.59 -25.12 -4.11
N GLU A 163 8.46 -23.80 -4.03
CA GLU A 163 7.18 -23.12 -3.76
C GLU A 163 6.27 -23.03 -5.00
N SER A 164 6.01 -24.15 -5.68
CA SER A 164 5.19 -24.18 -6.90
C SER A 164 3.68 -24.20 -6.61
N THR A 165 3.19 -23.16 -5.93
CA THR A 165 1.75 -22.95 -5.72
C THR A 165 1.08 -22.28 -6.92
N PRO A 166 -0.22 -22.52 -7.19
CA PRO A 166 -0.95 -21.80 -8.24
C PRO A 166 -0.88 -20.27 -8.08
N LYS A 167 -0.97 -19.75 -6.84
CA LYS A 167 -0.83 -18.30 -6.56
C LYS A 167 0.54 -17.80 -7.05
N LEU A 168 1.63 -18.49 -6.70
CA LEU A 168 2.98 -18.04 -7.05
C LEU A 168 3.26 -18.17 -8.55
N ARG A 169 2.83 -19.25 -9.23
CA ARG A 169 2.89 -19.35 -10.69
C ARG A 169 2.16 -18.20 -11.37
N GLN A 170 0.98 -17.84 -10.89
CA GLN A 170 0.16 -16.80 -11.50
C GLN A 170 0.69 -15.39 -11.20
N ASN A 171 1.27 -15.18 -10.01
CA ASN A 171 2.06 -13.99 -9.70
C ASN A 171 3.27 -13.85 -10.66
N LEU A 172 3.99 -14.95 -10.93
CA LEU A 172 5.13 -14.98 -11.87
C LEU A 172 4.68 -14.75 -13.33
N ALA A 173 3.58 -15.37 -13.76
CA ALA A 173 2.97 -15.14 -15.06
C ALA A 173 2.60 -13.67 -15.27
N TYR A 174 2.04 -13.03 -14.24
CA TYR A 174 1.70 -11.61 -14.30
C TYR A 174 2.96 -10.72 -14.27
N ALA A 175 3.98 -11.07 -13.49
CA ALA A 175 5.27 -10.37 -13.50
C ALA A 175 5.94 -10.44 -14.89
N TYR A 176 5.89 -11.58 -15.58
CA TYR A 176 6.34 -11.69 -16.98
C TYR A 176 5.54 -10.76 -17.91
N ALA A 177 4.22 -10.66 -17.74
CA ALA A 177 3.40 -9.76 -18.54
C ALA A 177 3.75 -8.27 -18.32
N LEU A 178 4.02 -7.88 -17.08
CA LEU A 178 4.51 -6.52 -16.75
C LEU A 178 5.91 -6.25 -17.31
N ASP A 179 6.76 -7.29 -17.39
CA ASP A 179 8.11 -7.25 -17.99
C ASP A 179 8.10 -7.28 -19.54
N GLY A 180 6.92 -7.37 -20.17
CA GLY A 180 6.76 -7.50 -21.63
C GLY A 180 7.06 -8.90 -22.20
N ARG A 181 7.29 -9.89 -21.34
CA ARG A 181 7.64 -11.28 -21.68
C ARG A 181 6.40 -12.14 -21.92
N TRP A 182 5.64 -11.77 -22.95
CA TRP A 182 4.30 -12.32 -23.24
C TRP A 182 4.27 -13.83 -23.50
N SER A 183 5.33 -14.39 -24.08
CA SER A 183 5.51 -15.84 -24.27
C SER A 183 5.54 -16.59 -22.94
N GLU A 184 6.40 -16.16 -22.02
CA GLU A 184 6.56 -16.77 -20.70
C GLU A 184 5.36 -16.50 -19.80
N ALA A 185 4.74 -15.32 -19.92
CA ALA A 185 3.47 -15.01 -19.27
C ALA A 185 2.38 -16.01 -19.69
N ARG A 186 2.22 -16.28 -21.00
CA ARG A 186 1.25 -17.27 -21.50
C ARG A 186 1.58 -18.69 -21.02
N LEU A 187 2.84 -19.14 -21.16
CA LEU A 187 3.27 -20.47 -20.77
C LEU A 187 3.13 -20.74 -19.27
N MET A 188 3.36 -19.74 -18.42
CA MET A 188 3.18 -19.86 -16.97
C MET A 188 1.69 -19.79 -16.60
N ALA A 189 0.93 -18.86 -17.20
CA ALA A 189 -0.51 -18.71 -16.91
C ALA A 189 -1.33 -19.94 -17.32
N ALA A 190 -0.97 -20.60 -18.43
CA ALA A 190 -1.63 -21.79 -18.95
C ALA A 190 -1.56 -23.02 -18.01
N GLN A 191 -0.71 -23.00 -16.97
CA GLN A 191 -0.61 -24.10 -16.00
C GLN A 191 -1.80 -24.15 -15.03
N ASP A 192 -2.49 -23.03 -14.81
CA ASP A 192 -3.62 -22.94 -13.87
C ASP A 192 -4.90 -22.35 -14.50
N LEU A 193 -4.91 -22.07 -15.81
CA LEU A 193 -6.06 -21.50 -16.52
C LEU A 193 -6.41 -22.31 -17.77
N PRO A 194 -7.70 -22.57 -18.05
CA PRO A 194 -8.13 -23.17 -19.31
C PRO A 194 -7.90 -22.19 -20.48
N ALA A 195 -7.66 -22.73 -21.68
CA ALA A 195 -7.29 -21.93 -22.86
C ALA A 195 -8.29 -20.79 -23.18
N ALA A 196 -9.59 -21.01 -22.96
CA ALA A 196 -10.63 -19.99 -23.20
C ALA A 196 -10.54 -18.78 -22.26
N GLU A 197 -10.02 -18.94 -21.04
CA GLU A 197 -9.81 -17.85 -20.08
C GLU A 197 -8.43 -17.19 -20.24
N LEU A 198 -7.45 -17.92 -20.75
CA LEU A 198 -6.06 -17.48 -20.90
C LEU A 198 -5.93 -16.24 -21.80
N ASP A 199 -6.61 -16.22 -22.93
CA ASP A 199 -6.52 -15.10 -23.87
C ASP A 199 -7.18 -13.83 -23.29
N GLN A 200 -8.32 -13.99 -22.61
CA GLN A 200 -8.98 -12.89 -21.88
C GLN A 200 -8.09 -12.36 -20.75
N ARG A 201 -7.41 -13.24 -20.02
CA ARG A 201 -6.46 -12.89 -18.96
C ARG A 201 -5.32 -12.03 -19.50
N LEU A 202 -4.70 -12.47 -20.59
CA LEU A 202 -3.56 -11.77 -21.20
C LEU A 202 -3.98 -10.41 -21.77
N ALA A 203 -5.17 -10.28 -22.35
CA ALA A 203 -5.72 -9.00 -22.81
C ALA A 203 -5.92 -8.01 -21.63
N VAL A 204 -6.47 -8.46 -20.50
CA VAL A 204 -6.59 -7.64 -19.28
C VAL A 204 -5.21 -7.26 -18.74
N TRP A 205 -4.25 -8.18 -18.71
CA TRP A 205 -2.89 -7.90 -18.26
C TRP A 205 -2.18 -6.89 -19.16
N MET A 206 -2.35 -6.97 -20.48
CA MET A 206 -1.82 -5.99 -21.45
C MET A 206 -2.38 -4.59 -21.20
N LEU A 207 -3.69 -4.45 -21.03
CA LEU A 207 -4.31 -3.16 -20.69
C LEU A 207 -3.83 -2.64 -19.33
N SER A 208 -3.60 -3.54 -18.36
CA SER A 208 -3.12 -3.21 -17.03
C SER A 208 -1.62 -2.89 -16.97
N ALA A 209 -0.80 -3.34 -17.93
CA ALA A 209 0.65 -3.14 -17.94
C ALA A 209 1.08 -1.71 -18.32
N LEU A 210 0.18 -0.93 -18.91
CA LEU A 210 0.43 0.45 -19.33
C LEU A 210 0.93 1.33 -18.16
N PRO A 211 1.91 2.24 -18.37
CA PRO A 211 2.56 2.98 -17.28
C PRO A 211 1.56 3.75 -16.40
N ASP A 212 0.65 4.50 -17.03
CA ASP A 212 -0.31 5.39 -16.37
C ASP A 212 -1.40 4.67 -15.57
N ARG A 213 -1.51 3.34 -15.71
CA ARG A 213 -2.52 2.52 -15.02
C ARG A 213 -2.07 1.92 -13.69
N ALA A 214 -1.07 2.51 -13.04
CA ALA A 214 -0.53 2.00 -11.77
C ALA A 214 -1.59 1.88 -10.66
N ARG A 215 -2.56 2.82 -10.60
CA ARG A 215 -3.64 2.79 -9.61
C ARG A 215 -4.64 1.66 -9.89
N GLU A 216 -5.12 1.58 -11.12
CA GLU A 216 -6.04 0.56 -11.61
C GLU A 216 -5.45 -0.85 -11.44
N ARG A 217 -4.16 -0.99 -11.78
CA ARG A 217 -3.36 -2.21 -11.67
C ARG A 217 -3.29 -2.72 -10.23
N VAL A 218 -2.95 -1.86 -9.26
CA VAL A 218 -2.97 -2.25 -7.84
C VAL A 218 -4.39 -2.50 -7.35
N ALA A 219 -5.34 -1.62 -7.68
CA ALA A 219 -6.74 -1.71 -7.25
C ALA A 219 -7.39 -3.04 -7.67
N GLY A 220 -7.25 -3.44 -8.95
CA GLY A 220 -7.79 -4.70 -9.46
C GLY A 220 -7.22 -5.93 -8.74
N LEU A 221 -5.91 -5.92 -8.46
CA LEU A 221 -5.20 -7.03 -7.82
C LEU A 221 -5.54 -7.21 -6.33
N ILE A 222 -5.87 -6.13 -5.61
CA ILE A 222 -6.41 -6.20 -4.23
C ILE A 222 -7.95 -6.32 -4.21
N GLY A 223 -8.62 -6.13 -5.35
CA GLY A 223 -10.07 -6.07 -5.49
C GLY A 223 -10.69 -4.86 -4.78
N ALA A 224 -10.02 -3.70 -4.85
CA ALA A 224 -10.50 -2.41 -4.38
C ALA A 224 -11.13 -1.60 -5.53
N PRO A 225 -12.07 -0.68 -5.26
CA PRO A 225 -12.58 0.24 -6.28
C PRO A 225 -11.53 1.30 -6.63
N VAL A 226 -11.53 1.80 -7.86
CA VAL A 226 -10.81 3.04 -8.19
C VAL A 226 -11.75 4.21 -7.87
N ARG A 227 -11.38 5.04 -6.89
CA ARG A 227 -12.16 6.22 -6.47
C ARG A 227 -11.24 7.40 -6.16
N SER A 228 -11.82 8.60 -6.07
CA SER A 228 -11.12 9.76 -5.50
C SER A 228 -10.89 9.56 -4.00
N ASP A 229 -9.77 10.05 -3.50
CA ASP A 229 -9.40 9.95 -2.09
C ASP A 229 -9.01 11.34 -1.56
N PRO A 230 -9.80 11.94 -0.66
CA PRO A 230 -9.50 13.25 -0.09
C PRO A 230 -8.35 13.21 0.93
N GLY A 231 -7.80 12.03 1.25
CA GLY A 231 -6.83 11.85 2.30
C GLY A 231 -7.46 11.53 3.66
N GLN A 232 -6.63 11.36 4.68
CA GLN A 232 -7.05 11.00 6.03
C GLN A 232 -7.84 12.17 6.67
N PRO A 233 -9.00 11.93 7.32
CA PRO A 233 -9.74 12.97 8.04
C PRO A 233 -8.86 13.70 9.07
N ALA A 234 -8.92 15.03 9.12
CA ALA A 234 -8.03 15.85 9.96
C ALA A 234 -8.09 15.49 11.46
N MET A 235 -9.25 15.03 11.94
CA MET A 235 -9.44 14.56 13.32
C MET A 235 -8.67 13.27 13.68
N LEU A 236 -8.17 12.52 12.68
CA LEU A 236 -7.39 11.30 12.84
C LEU A 236 -5.88 11.50 12.65
N ALA A 237 -5.47 12.68 12.17
CA ALA A 237 -4.07 13.03 11.97
C ALA A 237 -3.26 12.74 13.23
N LEU A 238 -2.20 11.94 13.09
CA LEU A 238 -1.33 11.65 14.22
C LEU A 238 -0.62 12.95 14.63
N LYS A 239 -1.04 13.52 15.77
CA LYS A 239 -0.32 14.62 16.41
C LYS A 239 1.04 14.11 16.85
N ALA A 240 2.05 14.33 16.02
CA ALA A 240 3.42 14.21 16.45
C ALA A 240 3.71 15.34 17.46
N ASP A 241 4.31 15.03 18.61
CA ASP A 241 4.68 15.98 19.67
C ASP A 241 5.87 16.87 19.25
N VAL A 242 5.75 17.53 18.09
CA VAL A 242 6.72 18.41 17.44
C VAL A 242 6.04 19.57 16.69
N ALA A 243 4.70 19.61 16.61
CA ALA A 243 3.94 20.67 15.95
C ALA A 243 2.88 21.34 16.86
N GLY A 244 2.74 20.89 18.12
CA GLY A 244 1.80 21.49 19.09
C GLY A 244 2.19 22.91 19.53
N GLU A 245 3.45 23.10 19.94
CA GLU A 245 3.98 24.41 20.36
C GLU A 245 3.86 25.50 19.29
N GLN A 246 3.92 25.16 18.01
CA GLN A 246 3.98 26.15 16.93
C GLN A 246 2.61 26.70 16.51
N LEU A 247 1.51 25.99 16.80
CA LEU A 247 0.16 26.47 16.52
C LEU A 247 -0.52 27.08 17.76
N ALA A 248 -0.16 26.63 18.97
CA ALA A 248 -0.62 27.27 20.21
C ALA A 248 0.00 28.67 20.43
N ALA A 249 1.18 28.93 19.87
CA ALA A 249 1.86 30.22 19.93
C ALA A 249 1.39 31.25 18.87
N GLN A 250 0.40 30.90 18.02
CA GLN A 250 -0.12 31.78 16.96
C GLN A 250 -1.64 32.00 17.06
N THR A 251 -2.23 31.92 18.25
CA THR A 251 -3.58 32.43 18.48
C THR A 251 -3.50 33.96 18.69
N PRO A 252 -4.00 34.80 17.77
CA PRO A 252 -4.12 36.23 18.05
C PRO A 252 -5.15 36.41 19.16
N ALA A 253 -4.89 37.33 20.10
CA ALA A 253 -5.91 37.70 21.09
C ALA A 253 -7.18 38.21 20.38
N PRO A 254 -8.39 37.91 20.88
CA PRO A 254 -9.63 38.34 20.24
C PRO A 254 -9.73 39.87 20.26
N VAL A 255 -9.58 40.48 19.09
CA VAL A 255 -9.83 41.91 18.89
C VAL A 255 -11.32 42.16 18.99
N GLN A 256 -11.73 43.02 19.92
CA GLN A 256 -13.12 43.45 20.05
C GLN A 256 -13.54 44.26 18.81
N PRO A 257 -14.75 44.06 18.27
CA PRO A 257 -15.23 44.86 17.15
C PRO A 257 -15.53 46.29 17.62
N ALA A 258 -14.72 47.25 17.16
CA ALA A 258 -15.03 48.67 17.27
C ALA A 258 -16.11 49.06 16.25
N SER A 259 -16.98 49.99 16.64
CA SER A 259 -18.15 50.46 15.87
C SER A 259 -17.78 51.10 14.52
N PRO A 260 -18.71 51.15 13.53
CA PRO A 260 -18.45 51.79 12.26
C PRO A 260 -18.40 53.32 12.43
N VAL A 261 -17.44 53.97 11.73
CA VAL A 261 -17.43 55.42 11.53
C VAL A 261 -17.76 55.69 10.07
N GLU A 262 -18.77 56.53 9.84
CA GLU A 262 -19.17 56.99 8.51
C GLU A 262 -18.07 57.84 7.88
N VAL A 263 -17.86 57.68 6.56
CA VAL A 263 -17.11 58.64 5.75
C VAL A 263 -18.05 59.14 4.65
N ALA A 264 -18.43 60.41 4.76
CA ALA A 264 -19.36 61.05 3.84
C ALA A 264 -18.74 61.29 2.45
N ALA A 265 -19.61 61.41 1.45
CA ALA A 265 -19.23 61.44 0.04
C ALA A 265 -18.56 62.76 -0.42
N ALA A 266 -17.68 62.63 -1.41
CA ALA A 266 -17.35 63.69 -2.36
C ALA A 266 -17.56 63.15 -3.78
N VAL A 267 -18.12 63.98 -4.67
CA VAL A 267 -18.77 63.55 -5.92
C VAL A 267 -17.78 63.49 -7.09
N ALA A 268 -17.88 62.45 -7.91
CA ALA A 268 -17.39 62.42 -9.29
C ALA A 268 -18.44 61.74 -10.18
N GLU A 269 -18.62 62.23 -11.42
CA GLU A 269 -19.78 61.94 -12.27
C GLU A 269 -19.83 60.53 -12.89
N PRO A 270 -21.03 60.04 -13.29
CA PRO A 270 -21.22 58.67 -13.76
C PRO A 270 -20.93 58.49 -15.25
N VAL A 271 -20.06 57.54 -15.59
CA VAL A 271 -19.92 57.03 -16.97
C VAL A 271 -20.93 55.89 -17.18
N GLN A 272 -21.78 56.03 -18.19
CA GLN A 272 -22.84 55.07 -18.53
C GLN A 272 -22.30 53.80 -19.22
N PRO A 273 -22.96 52.64 -19.06
CA PRO A 273 -22.63 51.42 -19.79
C PRO A 273 -23.25 51.44 -21.20
N ALA A 274 -22.43 51.28 -22.24
CA ALA A 274 -22.90 51.11 -23.62
C ALA A 274 -23.27 49.64 -23.91
N ALA A 275 -24.39 49.46 -24.63
CA ALA A 275 -24.96 48.18 -25.04
C ALA A 275 -24.18 47.51 -26.20
N PRO A 276 -24.40 46.21 -26.50
CA PRO A 276 -23.63 45.50 -27.53
C PRO A 276 -24.05 45.90 -28.95
N ALA A 277 -23.07 46.00 -29.86
CA ALA A 277 -23.30 46.27 -31.27
C ALA A 277 -23.14 44.99 -32.12
N GLU A 278 -24.04 44.82 -33.09
CA GLU A 278 -24.08 43.66 -34.00
C GLU A 278 -23.12 43.78 -35.20
N LEU A 279 -22.99 42.68 -35.93
CA LEU A 279 -22.10 42.48 -37.09
C LEU A 279 -22.58 43.24 -38.35
N PRO A 280 -21.66 43.55 -39.28
CA PRO A 280 -21.94 43.52 -40.71
C PRO A 280 -21.26 42.32 -41.40
N ALA A 281 -21.91 41.82 -42.45
CA ALA A 281 -21.57 40.56 -43.12
C ALA A 281 -20.46 40.68 -44.17
N LEU A 282 -19.75 39.57 -44.41
CA LEU A 282 -19.06 39.31 -45.68
C LEU A 282 -19.81 38.18 -46.40
N ALA A 283 -20.04 38.38 -47.71
CA ALA A 283 -20.97 37.59 -48.49
C ALA A 283 -20.34 36.34 -49.13
N ALA A 284 -21.20 35.33 -49.30
CA ALA A 284 -21.22 34.26 -50.31
C ALA A 284 -19.91 33.92 -51.05
N ALA A 285 -19.45 32.69 -50.85
CA ALA A 285 -18.81 31.88 -51.89
C ALA A 285 -19.71 30.65 -52.17
N GLU A 286 -19.95 30.36 -53.44
CA GLU A 286 -20.99 29.42 -53.89
C GLU A 286 -20.59 27.94 -53.76
N PRO A 287 -21.54 27.00 -53.59
CA PRO A 287 -21.25 25.57 -53.52
C PRO A 287 -21.01 24.96 -54.91
N VAL A 288 -19.79 24.52 -55.19
CA VAL A 288 -19.48 23.75 -56.41
C VAL A 288 -20.00 22.31 -56.29
N ALA A 289 -20.69 21.86 -57.32
CA ALA A 289 -21.44 20.60 -57.33
C ALA A 289 -20.58 19.32 -57.27
N ALA A 290 -21.18 18.25 -56.74
CA ALA A 290 -20.58 16.93 -56.66
C ALA A 290 -20.62 16.17 -58.00
N PRO A 291 -19.59 15.35 -58.32
CA PRO A 291 -19.70 14.27 -59.28
C PRO A 291 -19.84 12.90 -58.58
N VAL A 292 -20.84 12.13 -58.99
CA VAL A 292 -21.00 10.69 -58.69
C VAL A 292 -20.43 9.90 -59.87
N PRO A 293 -19.65 8.83 -59.65
CA PRO A 293 -20.10 7.54 -60.22
C PRO A 293 -19.74 6.27 -59.41
N ALA A 294 -20.69 5.32 -59.45
CA ALA A 294 -20.54 3.87 -59.58
C ALA A 294 -19.79 3.00 -58.52
N ALA A 295 -20.50 1.93 -58.12
CA ALA A 295 -19.99 0.67 -57.57
C ALA A 295 -20.10 -0.43 -58.67
N PRO A 296 -19.79 -1.73 -58.45
CA PRO A 296 -19.18 -2.40 -57.28
C PRO A 296 -17.77 -2.95 -57.70
N PRO A 297 -17.35 -4.24 -57.66
CA PRO A 297 -17.94 -5.52 -57.25
C PRO A 297 -17.52 -6.02 -55.85
N VAL A 298 -18.12 -7.15 -55.42
CA VAL A 298 -17.66 -8.00 -54.31
C VAL A 298 -16.70 -9.05 -54.87
N LEU A 299 -15.63 -9.43 -54.15
CA LEU A 299 -14.87 -10.66 -54.48
C LEU A 299 -14.77 -11.59 -53.27
N GLU A 300 -15.77 -12.44 -53.16
CA GLU A 300 -15.78 -13.63 -52.33
C GLU A 300 -14.98 -14.73 -53.07
N GLN A 301 -13.79 -15.09 -52.58
CA GLN A 301 -13.04 -16.23 -53.10
C GLN A 301 -12.59 -17.19 -52.00
N ASN A 302 -13.32 -18.28 -51.92
CA ASN A 302 -12.92 -19.50 -51.24
C ASN A 302 -11.61 -20.04 -51.85
N ILE A 303 -10.60 -20.29 -51.01
CA ILE A 303 -9.62 -21.35 -51.27
C ILE A 303 -9.64 -22.30 -50.08
N ALA A 304 -10.48 -23.33 -50.21
CA ALA A 304 -10.33 -24.54 -49.43
C ALA A 304 -9.10 -25.33 -49.92
N ALA A 305 -8.39 -25.95 -48.97
CA ALA A 305 -7.47 -27.07 -49.13
C ALA A 305 -6.31 -26.97 -50.15
N GLN A 306 -5.07 -26.86 -49.63
CA GLN A 306 -3.96 -27.81 -49.90
C GLN A 306 -3.13 -27.92 -48.60
N ILE A 307 -3.27 -28.99 -47.80
CA ILE A 307 -2.48 -30.25 -47.84
C ILE A 307 -0.97 -30.04 -47.63
N ALA A 308 -0.51 -30.31 -46.41
CA ALA A 308 0.81 -30.93 -46.15
C ALA A 308 0.80 -31.65 -44.79
N ARG A 309 0.82 -32.99 -44.81
CA ARG A 309 1.18 -33.81 -43.64
C ARG A 309 2.71 -33.94 -43.58
N PRO A 310 3.28 -34.00 -42.37
CA PRO A 310 4.27 -35.02 -42.04
C PRO A 310 3.61 -35.99 -41.04
N ALA A 311 3.50 -37.28 -41.35
CA ALA A 311 4.59 -38.25 -41.31
C ALA A 311 5.03 -38.56 -39.87
N THR A 312 4.31 -39.52 -39.28
CA THR A 312 4.75 -40.51 -38.28
C THR A 312 6.19 -40.42 -37.76
N ALA A 313 6.32 -40.20 -36.45
CA ALA A 313 7.40 -40.76 -35.65
C ALA A 313 6.78 -41.42 -34.41
N ALA A 314 6.95 -42.74 -34.28
CA ALA A 314 6.69 -43.45 -33.02
C ALA A 314 7.83 -43.13 -32.02
N PRO A 315 7.64 -43.41 -30.72
CA PRO A 315 8.30 -44.63 -30.26
C PRO A 315 7.51 -45.49 -29.26
N ALA A 316 7.77 -46.79 -29.39
CA ALA A 316 7.89 -47.82 -28.34
C ALA A 316 6.96 -47.79 -27.11
N VAL A 317 6.09 -48.81 -27.05
CA VAL A 317 5.58 -49.37 -25.79
C VAL A 317 6.71 -50.07 -25.05
N ALA A 318 6.97 -49.71 -23.79
CA ALA A 318 7.77 -50.49 -22.86
C ALA A 318 7.03 -50.64 -21.51
N LYS A 319 7.19 -51.81 -20.87
CA LYS A 319 6.40 -52.27 -19.71
C LYS A 319 6.79 -51.59 -18.39
N PRO A 320 5.89 -51.57 -17.38
CA PRO A 320 6.10 -50.81 -16.14
C PRO A 320 7.13 -51.46 -15.21
N LEU A 321 7.90 -50.62 -14.52
CA LEU A 321 8.85 -51.05 -13.48
C LEU A 321 8.49 -50.50 -12.10
N ALA A 322 8.39 -51.43 -11.15
CA ALA A 322 8.47 -51.35 -9.70
C ALA A 322 8.29 -49.99 -8.98
N ARG A 323 7.29 -49.94 -8.11
CA ARG A 323 7.28 -49.06 -6.93
C ARG A 323 8.34 -49.51 -5.92
N PRO A 324 9.14 -48.60 -5.34
CA PRO A 324 9.66 -48.76 -3.99
C PRO A 324 8.73 -48.06 -2.98
N SER A 325 7.98 -48.83 -2.21
CA SER A 325 7.24 -48.30 -1.06
C SER A 325 8.19 -48.10 0.13
N VAL A 326 8.65 -46.87 0.35
CA VAL A 326 9.32 -46.50 1.60
C VAL A 326 8.28 -46.35 2.71
N ALA A 327 8.23 -47.32 3.61
CA ALA A 327 7.42 -47.27 4.82
C ALA A 327 7.98 -46.21 5.78
N SER A 328 7.21 -45.15 6.05
CA SER A 328 7.55 -44.20 7.11
C SER A 328 7.12 -44.77 8.46
N ALA A 329 8.08 -45.25 9.24
CA ALA A 329 7.86 -45.72 10.60
C ALA A 329 7.61 -44.53 11.55
N PHE A 330 6.34 -44.24 11.83
CA PHE A 330 5.97 -43.34 12.93
C PHE A 330 5.84 -44.13 14.23
N ALA A 331 6.86 -44.04 15.09
CA ALA A 331 6.76 -44.46 16.48
C ALA A 331 6.11 -43.33 17.31
N PRO A 332 5.00 -43.56 18.02
CA PRO A 332 4.42 -42.56 18.89
C PRO A 332 5.20 -42.50 20.22
N VAL A 333 5.98 -41.43 20.42
CA VAL A 333 6.54 -41.12 21.74
C VAL A 333 5.42 -40.61 22.64
N VAL A 334 4.97 -41.46 23.56
CA VAL A 334 4.04 -41.10 24.63
C VAL A 334 4.80 -40.36 25.73
N THR A 335 4.85 -39.03 25.68
CA THR A 335 5.30 -38.21 26.80
C THR A 335 4.16 -37.99 27.79
N ARG A 336 4.31 -38.57 28.98
CA ARG A 336 3.38 -38.45 30.11
C ARG A 336 3.19 -37.00 30.54
N SER A 337 1.96 -36.63 30.82
CA SER A 337 1.64 -35.41 31.57
C SER A 337 1.99 -35.61 33.05
N THR A 338 2.95 -34.84 33.56
CA THR A 338 3.18 -34.69 35.00
C THR A 338 2.69 -33.33 35.47
N ARG A 339 1.55 -33.33 36.16
CA ARG A 339 1.02 -32.20 36.91
C ARG A 339 2.05 -31.76 37.96
N VAL A 340 2.52 -30.52 37.90
CA VAL A 340 3.29 -29.87 38.97
C VAL A 340 2.51 -28.65 39.45
N THR A 341 2.20 -28.67 40.74
CA THR A 341 1.60 -27.57 41.51
C THR A 341 2.65 -26.56 41.99
N ALA A 342 2.16 -25.43 42.50
CA ALA A 342 2.87 -24.40 43.27
C ALA A 342 3.54 -23.26 42.48
N GLU A 343 2.82 -22.14 42.50
CA GLU A 343 3.27 -20.75 42.35
C GLU A 343 4.30 -20.35 43.42
N PRO A 344 5.30 -19.53 43.06
CA PRO A 344 5.92 -18.57 43.98
C PRO A 344 5.58 -17.13 43.56
N ALA A 345 5.15 -16.31 44.53
CA ALA A 345 4.75 -14.92 44.30
C ALA A 345 5.91 -14.03 43.81
N VAL A 346 5.63 -13.19 42.82
CA VAL A 346 6.53 -12.12 42.37
C VAL A 346 6.18 -10.83 43.14
N PRO A 347 7.13 -10.15 43.81
CA PRO A 347 6.84 -8.89 44.47
C PRO A 347 6.50 -7.78 43.46
N ALA A 348 5.39 -7.09 43.70
CA ALA A 348 4.89 -6.05 42.82
C ALA A 348 5.75 -4.76 42.93
N ASN A 349 6.72 -4.61 42.02
CA ASN A 349 7.31 -3.31 41.74
C ASN A 349 6.30 -2.47 40.95
N ALA A 350 5.61 -1.57 41.65
CA ALA A 350 4.71 -0.60 41.06
C ALA A 350 5.46 0.26 40.01
N PRO A 351 4.85 0.60 38.87
CA PRO A 351 5.48 1.46 37.88
C PRO A 351 5.62 2.87 38.46
N THR A 352 6.86 3.25 38.79
CA THR A 352 7.20 4.65 39.08
C THR A 352 6.72 5.50 37.91
N ARG A 353 5.82 6.46 38.18
CA ARG A 353 5.29 7.37 37.17
C ARG A 353 6.46 7.98 36.39
N LEU A 354 6.37 7.99 35.05
CA LEU A 354 7.34 8.71 34.24
C LEU A 354 7.40 10.16 34.73
N ALA A 355 8.54 10.56 35.30
CA ALA A 355 8.84 11.97 35.45
C ALA A 355 8.81 12.59 34.04
N ALA A 356 8.10 13.71 33.90
CA ALA A 356 8.03 14.42 32.63
C ALA A 356 9.47 14.71 32.15
N ALA A 357 9.83 14.17 30.98
CA ALA A 357 11.16 14.32 30.45
C ALA A 357 11.42 15.79 30.13
N GLY A 358 12.18 16.46 31.00
CA GLY A 358 12.69 17.81 30.73
C GLY A 358 13.42 17.84 29.39
N ALA A 359 13.39 19.00 28.72
CA ALA A 359 14.00 19.18 27.40
C ALA A 359 15.51 18.88 27.44
N GLY A 360 15.87 17.64 27.12
CA GLY A 360 17.23 17.14 27.23
C GLY A 360 18.19 17.93 26.35
N THR A 361 19.26 18.43 26.97
CA THR A 361 20.26 19.29 26.32
C THR A 361 21.16 18.55 25.32
N HIS A 362 21.10 17.22 25.30
CA HIS A 362 21.93 16.37 24.45
C HIS A 362 21.10 15.36 23.66
N LEU A 363 21.60 15.04 22.46
CA LEU A 363 21.12 13.97 21.60
C LEU A 363 22.24 12.95 21.36
N VAL A 364 21.85 11.69 21.15
CA VAL A 364 22.78 10.61 20.78
C VAL A 364 22.36 10.03 19.43
N GLN A 365 23.08 10.35 18.36
CA GLN A 365 22.87 9.78 17.03
C GLN A 365 23.40 8.34 17.00
N LEU A 366 22.52 7.40 16.63
CA LEU A 366 22.79 5.96 16.54
C LEU A 366 23.07 5.49 15.11
N GLY A 367 22.61 6.24 14.11
CA GLY A 367 22.81 5.89 12.70
C GLY A 367 22.26 6.92 11.73
N ALA A 368 22.53 6.71 10.44
CA ALA A 368 21.97 7.48 9.34
C ALA A 368 21.60 6.51 8.20
N PHE A 369 20.40 6.67 7.64
CA PHE A 369 19.79 5.72 6.71
C PHE A 369 19.37 6.41 5.41
N SER A 370 19.26 5.64 4.34
CA SER A 370 18.83 6.09 2.99
C SER A 370 17.32 6.22 2.82
N SER A 371 16.53 5.95 3.87
CA SER A 371 15.07 6.05 3.88
C SER A 371 14.56 6.41 5.28
N GLN A 372 13.35 6.98 5.35
CA GLN A 372 12.67 7.24 6.62
C GLN A 372 12.20 5.95 7.30
N GLN A 373 11.73 4.96 6.54
CA GLN A 373 11.27 3.69 7.10
C GLN A 373 12.43 2.83 7.62
N GLY A 374 13.57 2.78 6.91
CA GLY A 374 14.80 2.14 7.39
C GLY A 374 15.31 2.77 8.68
N ALA A 375 15.27 4.10 8.81
CA ALA A 375 15.57 4.80 10.05
C ALA A 375 14.64 4.38 11.23
N ARG A 376 13.34 4.30 10.99
CA ARG A 376 12.36 3.82 12.01
C ARG A 376 12.58 2.36 12.39
N ARG A 377 12.76 1.46 11.40
CA ARG A 377 13.06 0.03 11.63
C ARG A 377 14.34 -0.16 12.44
N ALA A 378 15.37 0.64 12.15
CA ALA A 378 16.64 0.58 12.86
C ALA A 378 16.51 0.90 14.36
N TRP A 379 15.60 1.80 14.75
CA TRP A 379 15.32 2.04 16.18
C TRP A 379 14.84 0.77 16.89
N GLY A 380 13.92 0.00 16.29
CA GLY A 380 13.50 -1.29 16.83
C GLY A 380 14.63 -2.33 16.91
N ILE A 381 15.64 -2.26 16.03
CA ILE A 381 16.86 -3.08 16.12
C ILE A 381 17.76 -2.59 17.26
N PHE A 382 17.94 -1.27 17.41
CA PHE A 382 18.75 -0.68 18.47
C PHE A 382 18.16 -0.95 19.85
N VAL A 383 16.85 -0.82 20.04
CA VAL A 383 16.15 -1.14 21.30
C VAL A 383 16.28 -2.63 21.65
N ARG A 384 16.11 -3.54 20.68
CA ARG A 384 16.31 -4.99 20.92
C ARG A 384 17.75 -5.33 21.31
N ARG A 385 18.75 -4.64 20.75
CA ARG A 385 20.16 -4.80 21.14
C ARG A 385 20.50 -4.12 22.48
N THR A 386 19.92 -2.96 22.76
CA THR A 386 20.16 -2.14 23.95
C THR A 386 18.81 -1.76 24.57
N PRO A 387 18.23 -2.60 25.46
CA PRO A 387 16.89 -2.38 26.02
C PRO A 387 16.74 -1.02 26.71
N GLY A 388 17.81 -0.48 27.30
CA GLY A 388 17.84 0.86 27.89
C GLY A 388 17.58 2.02 26.91
N LEU A 389 17.53 1.78 25.59
CA LEU A 389 17.06 2.79 24.63
C LEU A 389 15.54 2.98 24.64
N ALA A 390 14.77 2.01 25.16
CA ALA A 390 13.30 2.08 25.16
C ALA A 390 12.71 3.24 25.97
N SER A 391 13.46 3.75 26.97
CA SER A 391 13.05 4.90 27.79
C SER A 391 13.34 6.26 27.15
N TYR A 392 14.05 6.30 26.01
CA TYR A 392 14.38 7.54 25.31
C TYR A 392 13.47 7.76 24.10
N ARG A 393 13.20 9.03 23.79
CA ARG A 393 12.40 9.39 22.62
C ARG A 393 13.21 9.20 21.34
N MET A 394 12.73 8.34 20.43
CA MET A 394 13.27 8.29 19.07
C MET A 394 13.02 9.63 18.37
N THR A 395 14.06 10.22 17.80
CA THR A 395 13.96 11.38 16.92
C THR A 395 14.65 11.08 15.60
N VAL A 396 13.93 11.27 14.49
CA VAL A 396 14.45 11.11 13.14
C VAL A 396 14.58 12.49 12.50
N THR A 397 15.79 12.90 12.15
CA THR A 397 16.07 14.18 11.47
C THR A 397 16.57 13.94 10.05
N THR A 398 16.17 14.80 9.11
CA THR A 398 16.71 14.80 7.75
C THR A 398 17.99 15.62 7.68
N ALA A 399 18.95 15.17 6.88
CA ALA A 399 20.16 15.91 6.53
C ALA A 399 20.53 15.61 5.07
N SER A 400 21.13 16.58 4.37
CA SER A 400 21.75 16.33 3.07
C SER A 400 23.23 16.02 3.26
N VAL A 401 23.70 14.89 2.71
CA VAL A 401 25.11 14.49 2.72
C VAL A 401 25.51 14.15 1.29
N ARG A 402 26.45 14.92 0.72
CA ARG A 402 26.90 14.80 -0.68
C ARG A 402 25.72 14.81 -1.68
N GLY A 403 24.73 15.68 -1.47
CA GLY A 403 23.54 15.80 -2.33
C GLY A 403 22.48 14.70 -2.14
N LYS A 404 22.69 13.73 -1.24
CA LYS A 404 21.71 12.70 -0.92
C LYS A 404 21.04 12.99 0.42
N THR A 405 19.72 12.95 0.47
CA THR A 405 18.95 13.01 1.73
C THR A 405 19.20 11.73 2.54
N VAL A 406 19.56 11.91 3.80
CA VAL A 406 19.70 10.84 4.79
C VAL A 406 18.85 11.13 6.03
N TRP A 407 18.32 10.08 6.62
CA TRP A 407 17.51 10.13 7.83
C TRP A 407 18.34 9.65 9.01
N ARG A 408 18.70 10.58 9.90
CA ARG A 408 19.52 10.34 11.09
C ARG A 408 18.62 9.93 12.25
N VAL A 409 18.93 8.82 12.89
CA VAL A 409 18.23 8.32 14.08
C VAL A 409 19.00 8.77 15.31
N ALA A 410 18.32 9.45 16.23
CA ALA A 410 18.88 9.84 17.51
C ALA A 410 17.95 9.50 18.68
N ALA A 411 18.55 9.17 19.82
CA ALA A 411 17.86 9.18 21.11
C ALA A 411 17.82 10.62 21.65
N ALA A 412 16.66 11.05 22.12
CA ALA A 412 16.40 12.37 22.68
C ALA A 412 15.98 12.33 24.15
N GLY A 413 16.14 13.47 24.84
CA GLY A 413 15.84 13.60 26.27
C GLY A 413 17.02 13.33 27.20
N LEU A 414 18.27 13.49 26.73
CA LEU A 414 19.46 13.24 27.56
C LEU A 414 19.90 14.51 28.30
N ASN A 415 20.01 14.38 29.62
CA ASN A 415 20.39 15.47 30.52
C ASN A 415 21.91 15.51 30.69
N GLY A 416 22.57 16.33 29.89
CA GLY A 416 24.01 16.60 29.98
C GLY A 416 24.91 15.56 29.28
N ALA A 417 26.19 15.96 29.12
CA ALA A 417 27.19 15.18 28.39
C ALA A 417 27.48 13.81 29.03
N GLY A 418 27.40 13.69 30.37
CA GLY A 418 27.61 12.43 31.09
C GLY A 418 26.57 11.37 30.73
N ALA A 419 25.27 11.74 30.72
CA ALA A 419 24.20 10.83 30.30
C ALA A 419 24.34 10.41 28.83
N ALA A 420 24.67 11.36 27.95
CA ALA A 420 24.90 11.10 26.54
C ALA A 420 26.12 10.18 26.30
N GLY A 421 27.23 10.42 27.00
CA GLY A 421 28.44 9.59 26.95
C GLY A 421 28.19 8.17 27.49
N GLY A 422 27.50 8.04 28.62
CA GLY A 422 27.14 6.75 29.22
C GLY A 422 26.25 5.90 28.32
N LEU A 423 25.20 6.48 27.72
CA LEU A 423 24.38 5.78 26.72
C LEU A 423 25.22 5.39 25.50
N CYS A 424 26.12 6.28 25.06
CA CYS A 424 26.97 6.03 23.89
C CYS A 424 27.97 4.88 24.12
N ALA A 425 28.53 4.78 25.32
CA ALA A 425 29.38 3.67 25.73
C ALA A 425 28.61 2.34 25.73
N GLN A 426 27.38 2.30 26.24
CA GLN A 426 26.53 1.10 26.22
C GLN A 426 26.17 0.62 24.81
N VAL A 427 25.95 1.56 23.87
CA VAL A 427 25.69 1.23 22.46
C VAL A 427 26.96 0.71 21.78
N LYS A 428 28.11 1.35 22.01
CA LYS A 428 29.41 0.92 21.46
C LYS A 428 29.85 -0.45 22.00
N ALA A 429 29.64 -0.72 23.29
CA ALA A 429 29.93 -2.01 23.91
C ALA A 429 29.14 -3.18 23.29
N ARG A 430 27.99 -2.90 22.65
CA ARG A 430 27.17 -3.87 21.91
C ARG A 430 27.38 -3.79 20.39
N GLY A 431 28.50 -3.23 19.94
CA GLY A 431 28.88 -3.13 18.52
C GLY A 431 28.07 -2.12 17.71
N GLY A 432 27.41 -1.15 18.36
CA GLY A 432 26.67 -0.08 17.70
C GLY A 432 27.52 1.16 17.40
N ALA A 433 27.30 1.80 16.26
CA ALA A 433 27.80 3.15 16.02
C ALA A 433 27.09 4.15 16.93
N CYS A 434 27.81 5.15 17.45
CA CYS A 434 27.22 6.18 18.28
C CYS A 434 28.02 7.48 18.28
N PHE A 435 27.30 8.61 18.17
CA PHE A 435 27.81 9.97 18.25
C PHE A 435 26.92 10.83 19.16
N ALA A 436 27.46 11.28 20.29
CA ALA A 436 26.78 12.18 21.23
C ALA A 436 27.08 13.64 20.88
N TYR A 437 26.07 14.51 20.93
CA TYR A 437 26.22 15.94 20.67
C TYR A 437 25.24 16.76 21.52
N ALA A 438 25.69 17.96 21.93
CA ALA A 438 24.81 18.94 22.55
C ALA A 438 23.87 19.55 21.50
N VAL A 439 22.62 19.78 21.88
CA VAL A 439 21.70 20.63 21.13
C VAL A 439 21.59 21.93 21.90
N LEU A 440 22.21 22.98 21.36
CA LEU A 440 21.93 24.33 21.86
C LEU A 440 20.44 24.61 21.65
N PRO A 441 19.73 25.18 22.65
CA PRO A 441 18.38 25.68 22.40
C PRO A 441 18.48 26.67 21.24
N ARG A 442 17.67 26.46 20.20
CA ARG A 442 17.60 27.41 19.08
C ARG A 442 17.27 28.78 19.68
N PRO A 443 18.06 29.84 19.43
CA PRO A 443 17.61 31.17 19.81
C PRO A 443 16.26 31.40 19.14
N ALA A 444 15.29 31.86 19.92
CA ALA A 444 14.00 32.26 19.37
C ALA A 444 14.28 33.30 18.28
N VAL A 445 13.83 33.01 17.05
CA VAL A 445 13.98 33.95 15.94
C VAL A 445 13.14 35.17 16.28
N GLN A 446 13.79 36.25 16.71
CA GLN A 446 13.12 37.53 16.89
C GLN A 446 12.58 37.97 15.53
N PRO A 447 11.26 38.23 15.38
CA PRO A 447 10.74 38.77 14.14
C PRO A 447 11.29 40.19 13.94
N GLY A 448 12.12 40.40 12.91
CA GLY A 448 12.58 41.76 12.59
C GLY A 448 13.99 41.91 11.97
N LEU A 449 14.80 40.85 11.87
CA LEU A 449 16.11 40.94 11.21
C LEU A 449 16.23 39.97 10.03
N PRO A 450 16.75 40.40 8.86
CA PRO A 450 16.96 39.53 7.71
C PRO A 450 18.03 38.47 8.05
N GLY A 451 17.60 37.24 8.26
CA GLY A 451 18.45 36.14 8.66
C GLY A 451 19.44 35.77 7.57
N ARG A 452 20.75 35.91 7.85
CA ARG A 452 21.80 35.27 7.05
C ARG A 452 21.63 33.74 7.12
N ASP A 453 21.75 33.07 5.99
CA ASP A 453 21.56 31.62 5.87
C ASP A 453 22.43 30.84 6.85
N ALA A 454 21.80 30.23 7.86
CA ALA A 454 22.44 29.33 8.81
C ALA A 454 22.75 27.93 8.23
N SER A 455 23.01 27.87 6.92
CA SER A 455 23.38 26.66 6.15
C SER A 455 24.89 26.58 5.93
N GLY A 456 25.69 26.96 6.93
CA GLY A 456 27.14 26.84 6.93
C GLY A 456 27.61 25.44 7.38
N PRO A 457 28.65 24.86 6.75
CA PRO A 457 29.15 23.55 7.14
C PRO A 457 29.86 23.63 8.51
N GLN A 458 29.26 23.02 9.54
CA GLN A 458 29.95 22.83 10.82
C GLN A 458 31.14 21.88 10.63
N ARG A 459 32.33 22.46 10.47
CA ARG A 459 33.57 21.72 10.27
C ARG A 459 33.93 20.93 11.52
N ALA A 460 34.34 19.68 11.32
CA ALA A 460 34.85 18.83 12.37
C ALA A 460 36.12 19.43 13.01
N ARG A 461 36.22 19.30 14.34
CA ARG A 461 37.51 19.07 15.00
C ARG A 461 37.57 17.59 15.37
N ARG A 462 38.78 17.02 15.26
CA ARG A 462 39.05 15.58 15.35
C ARG A 462 38.83 15.03 16.75
#